data_AF-A0A7S2GPG4-F1
#
_entry.id   AF-A0A7S2GPG4-F1
#
_cell.length_a   1.000
_cell.length_b   1.000
_cell.length_c   1.000
_cell.angle_alpha   90.00
_cell.angle_beta   90.00
_cell.angle_gamma   90.00
#
_symmetry.space_group_name_H-M   'P 1'
#
loop_
_entity.id
_entity.type
_entity.pdbx_description
1 polymer ?
#
loop_
_entity_poly.entity_id
_entity_poly.type
_entity_poly.pdbx_seq_one_letter_code
_entity_poly.pdbx_strand_id
1 'polypeptide(L)'
;YLYMTICFCFLPATGASNGEIEGIEEIGAVVTALKVVQLGIWVWAGISKIGPWFPFVIQTMVCNSMTWPFTRQDAHRSMCARWPTDLRCSKLCCLLAHFGCFSELLFPLLLAVGGRGVGYVTSQDEEPVQEWVVSVGRVGLVICIGFHTFIFTQVAMGAPQEWNIFTVINALFLFGTHGGVSLADLKTLPYPLCLFLVVVEVVVPTLGNCRPKYVSFLTSMRYYAGNWPVSVWLVKRSAYHKLQKIKSASGTFHDQLWNLYGPDGVRSSAEGKLMAWMSMHLPGRLLPKLIPLALGGDPARFDEYQFFLGEVVAGFALGYNFGDGYLHGSFLLREVQARCGFESGECMHIFIDSCPIFDSKYPWVITDATDPFGYVSCGEGDAHQLKNAQPF
;
A
#
# COMPACT_ATOMS: atom_id res chain seq x y z
N TYR A 1 -3.18 6.07 9.23
CA TYR A 1 -3.24 6.46 10.65
C TYR A 1 -4.69 6.61 11.10
N LEU A 2 -5.48 7.54 10.54
CA LEU A 2 -6.88 7.81 10.96
C LEU A 2 -7.79 6.57 11.15
N TYR A 3 -7.80 5.57 10.26
CA TYR A 3 -8.64 4.36 10.39
C TYR A 3 -8.18 3.36 11.47
N MET A 4 -6.87 3.12 11.59
CA MET A 4 -6.32 2.28 12.67
C MET A 4 -6.38 3.02 14.01
N THR A 5 -6.19 4.33 14.00
CA THR A 5 -6.48 5.22 15.13
C THR A 5 -7.96 5.16 15.48
N ILE A 6 -8.91 5.02 14.55
CA ILE A 6 -10.32 4.78 14.90
C ILE A 6 -10.48 3.40 15.59
N CYS A 7 -9.88 2.33 15.07
CA CYS A 7 -9.95 1.02 15.74
C CYS A 7 -9.28 1.00 17.13
N PHE A 8 -8.20 1.75 17.34
CA PHE A 8 -7.48 1.82 18.62
C PHE A 8 -7.93 2.94 19.55
N CYS A 9 -8.52 4.03 19.06
CA CYS A 9 -9.01 5.15 19.89
C CYS A 9 -10.42 4.93 20.41
N PHE A 10 -11.20 4.00 19.83
CA PHE A 10 -12.46 3.57 20.47
C PHE A 10 -12.25 2.68 21.70
N LEU A 11 -11.08 2.05 21.87
CA LEU A 11 -10.76 1.24 23.04
C LEU A 11 -10.46 2.05 24.33
N PRO A 12 -9.84 3.25 24.27
CA PRO A 12 -9.68 4.14 25.41
C PRO A 12 -10.66 5.34 25.45
N ALA A 13 -11.42 5.63 24.37
CA ALA A 13 -12.46 6.67 24.41
C ALA A 13 -13.75 6.22 25.13
N THR A 14 -13.90 4.92 25.43
CA THR A 14 -14.89 4.43 26.39
C THR A 14 -14.41 4.67 27.83
N GLY A 15 -14.38 5.93 28.25
CA GLY A 15 -14.67 6.34 29.64
C GLY A 15 -13.91 5.70 30.80
N ALA A 16 -12.70 5.16 30.62
CA ALA A 16 -11.95 4.55 31.73
C ALA A 16 -11.45 5.56 32.80
N SER A 17 -11.70 6.87 32.63
CA SER A 17 -11.39 7.87 33.66
C SER A 17 -12.52 8.10 34.66
N ASN A 18 -13.79 7.74 34.35
CA ASN A 18 -14.95 8.14 35.17
C ASN A 18 -15.95 7.00 35.51
N GLY A 19 -15.54 5.73 35.49
CA GLY A 19 -16.20 4.70 36.31
C GLY A 19 -17.64 4.28 35.98
N GLU A 20 -18.24 4.70 34.86
CA GLU A 20 -19.54 4.20 34.41
C GLU A 20 -19.50 3.92 32.90
N ILE A 21 -19.37 2.63 32.55
CA ILE A 21 -19.75 2.13 31.21
C ILE A 21 -21.20 1.68 31.37
N GLU A 22 -22.14 2.47 30.89
CA GLU A 22 -23.55 2.09 30.87
C GLU A 22 -23.76 0.96 29.84
N GLY A 23 -23.89 -0.27 30.35
CA GLY A 23 -24.54 -1.37 29.63
C GLY A 23 -23.68 -2.19 28.66
N ILE A 24 -23.91 -3.51 28.68
CA ILE A 24 -23.37 -4.50 27.74
C ILE A 24 -23.74 -4.15 26.27
N GLU A 25 -24.84 -3.41 26.06
CA GLU A 25 -25.32 -2.98 24.75
C GLU A 25 -24.40 -1.97 24.05
N GLU A 26 -23.77 -1.04 24.77
CA GLU A 26 -22.83 -0.06 24.18
C GLU A 26 -21.56 -0.74 23.65
N ILE A 27 -21.05 -1.73 24.38
CA ILE A 27 -19.88 -2.52 23.95
C ILE A 27 -20.22 -3.33 22.69
N GLY A 28 -21.41 -3.93 22.62
CA GLY A 28 -21.88 -4.67 21.45
C GLY A 28 -21.94 -3.79 20.19
N ALA A 29 -22.52 -2.60 20.30
CA ALA A 29 -22.61 -1.63 19.20
C ALA A 29 -21.22 -1.21 18.66
N VAL A 30 -20.30 -0.87 19.56
CA VAL A 30 -18.92 -0.49 19.19
C VAL A 30 -18.20 -1.65 18.51
N VAL A 31 -18.28 -2.86 19.07
CA VAL A 31 -17.67 -4.05 18.47
C VAL A 31 -18.23 -4.33 17.08
N THR A 32 -19.55 -4.18 16.89
CA THR A 32 -20.19 -4.36 15.59
C THR A 32 -19.69 -3.37 14.55
N ALA A 33 -19.58 -2.09 14.89
CA ALA A 33 -19.01 -1.08 13.99
C ALA A 33 -17.55 -1.39 13.63
N LEU A 34 -16.74 -1.80 14.61
CA LEU A 34 -15.34 -2.18 14.40
C LEU A 34 -15.19 -3.43 13.53
N LYS A 35 -16.09 -4.42 13.66
CA LYS A 35 -16.12 -5.58 12.77
C LYS A 35 -16.37 -5.16 11.32
N VAL A 36 -17.29 -4.23 11.08
CA VAL A 36 -17.58 -3.72 9.72
C VAL A 36 -16.36 -3.05 9.12
N VAL A 37 -15.71 -2.15 9.87
CA VAL A 37 -14.48 -1.47 9.43
C VAL A 37 -13.38 -2.48 9.11
N GLN A 38 -13.17 -3.45 10.00
CA GLN A 38 -12.12 -4.46 9.81
C GLN A 38 -12.41 -5.35 8.58
N LEU A 39 -13.67 -5.74 8.36
CA LEU A 39 -14.08 -6.49 7.17
C LEU A 39 -13.91 -5.67 5.89
N GLY A 40 -14.31 -4.39 5.91
CA GLY A 40 -14.18 -3.49 4.76
C GLY A 40 -12.71 -3.32 4.35
N ILE A 41 -11.81 -3.11 5.31
CA ILE A 41 -10.36 -3.05 5.08
C ILE A 41 -9.85 -4.29 4.34
N TRP A 42 -10.19 -5.50 4.81
CA TRP A 42 -9.73 -6.74 4.19
C TRP A 42 -10.32 -6.96 2.81
N VAL A 43 -11.63 -6.73 2.66
CA VAL A 43 -12.33 -6.93 1.40
C VAL A 43 -11.76 -5.98 0.33
N TRP A 44 -11.60 -4.69 0.62
CA TRP A 44 -11.07 -3.74 -0.35
C TRP A 44 -9.59 -3.92 -0.61
N ALA A 45 -8.80 -4.29 0.40
CA ALA A 45 -7.40 -4.66 0.19
C ALA A 45 -7.29 -5.88 -0.74
N GLY A 46 -8.16 -6.88 -0.60
CA GLY A 46 -8.26 -8.02 -1.51
C GLY A 46 -8.72 -7.63 -2.92
N ILE A 47 -9.79 -6.83 -3.05
CA ILE A 47 -10.32 -6.36 -4.34
C ILE A 47 -9.26 -5.59 -5.13
N SER A 48 -8.50 -4.72 -4.46
CA SER A 48 -7.46 -3.92 -5.11
C SER A 48 -6.31 -4.75 -5.70
N LYS A 49 -6.16 -6.02 -5.28
CA LYS A 49 -5.17 -6.97 -5.82
C LYS A 49 -5.67 -7.70 -7.06
N ILE A 50 -6.93 -7.53 -7.43
CA ILE A 50 -7.51 -8.06 -8.68
C ILE A 50 -6.98 -7.23 -9.85
N GLY A 51 -5.88 -7.68 -10.43
CA GLY A 51 -5.28 -7.05 -11.60
C GLY A 51 -3.93 -7.66 -11.98
N PRO A 52 -3.35 -7.23 -13.11
CA PRO A 52 -2.07 -7.75 -13.59
C PRO A 52 -0.86 -7.34 -12.72
N TRP A 53 -1.03 -6.41 -11.79
CA TRP A 53 0.04 -5.81 -10.98
C TRP A 53 0.45 -6.63 -9.75
N PHE A 54 -0.47 -7.37 -9.13
CA PHE A 54 -0.19 -8.01 -7.84
C PHE A 54 0.90 -9.10 -7.88
N PRO A 55 1.08 -9.88 -8.97
CA PRO A 55 2.22 -10.79 -9.10
C PRO A 55 3.58 -10.12 -8.89
N PHE A 56 3.75 -8.86 -9.31
CA PHE A 56 5.02 -8.13 -9.14
C PHE A 56 5.29 -7.75 -7.68
N VAL A 57 4.23 -7.54 -6.89
CA VAL A 57 4.35 -7.36 -5.44
C VAL A 57 4.81 -8.65 -4.79
N ILE A 58 4.17 -9.79 -5.10
CA ILE A 58 4.59 -11.09 -4.56
C ILE A 58 6.04 -11.40 -4.95
N GLN A 59 6.43 -11.14 -6.19
CA GLN A 59 7.79 -11.36 -6.66
C GLN A 59 8.79 -10.62 -5.79
N THR A 60 8.61 -9.31 -5.61
CA THR A 60 9.55 -8.48 -4.85
C THR A 60 9.51 -8.78 -3.36
N MET A 61 8.32 -9.03 -2.81
CA MET A 61 8.11 -9.39 -1.42
C MET A 61 8.81 -10.72 -1.07
N VAL A 62 8.59 -11.78 -1.84
CA VAL A 62 9.21 -13.09 -1.57
C VAL A 62 10.72 -13.08 -1.82
N CYS A 63 11.23 -12.28 -2.77
CA CYS A 63 12.68 -12.12 -2.95
C CYS A 63 13.37 -11.45 -1.74
N ASN A 64 12.63 -10.72 -0.91
CA ASN A 64 13.12 -10.13 0.35
C ASN A 64 12.92 -11.04 1.57
N SER A 65 12.36 -12.24 1.37
CA SER A 65 11.98 -13.13 2.45
C SER A 65 13.12 -13.52 3.37
N MET A 66 12.82 -13.60 4.67
CA MET A 66 13.70 -14.18 5.68
C MET A 66 13.56 -15.70 5.79
N THR A 67 12.42 -16.25 5.36
CA THR A 67 12.05 -17.64 5.63
C THR A 67 11.77 -18.45 4.36
N TRP A 68 11.78 -17.84 3.18
CA TRP A 68 11.66 -18.56 1.91
C TRP A 68 12.84 -19.51 1.74
N PRO A 69 12.61 -20.76 1.31
CA PRO A 69 13.54 -21.85 1.57
C PRO A 69 14.99 -21.58 1.10
N PHE A 70 15.90 -21.79 2.05
CA PHE A 70 17.36 -21.98 1.91
C PHE A 70 18.24 -20.75 1.62
N THR A 71 17.96 -19.94 0.60
CA THR A 71 18.75 -18.73 0.30
C THR A 71 17.95 -17.66 -0.44
N ARG A 72 18.42 -16.40 -0.42
CA ARG A 72 17.87 -15.33 -1.29
C ARG A 72 17.89 -15.71 -2.77
N GLN A 73 18.91 -16.45 -3.22
CA GLN A 73 18.99 -16.87 -4.63
C GLN A 73 17.87 -17.84 -5.00
N ASP A 74 17.45 -18.70 -4.08
CA ASP A 74 16.36 -19.65 -4.32
C ASP A 74 15.01 -18.93 -4.39
N ALA A 75 14.82 -17.89 -3.58
CA ALA A 75 13.69 -16.97 -3.74
C ALA A 75 13.66 -16.36 -5.15
N HIS A 76 14.77 -15.76 -5.60
CA HIS A 76 14.85 -15.20 -6.95
C HIS A 76 14.60 -16.23 -8.06
N ARG A 77 15.21 -17.42 -7.97
CA ARG A 77 15.01 -18.51 -8.95
C ARG A 77 13.56 -18.98 -9.02
N SER A 78 12.87 -19.01 -7.88
CA SER A 78 11.48 -19.46 -7.80
C SER A 78 10.48 -18.39 -8.25
N MET A 79 10.78 -17.11 -8.03
CA MET A 79 9.88 -16.00 -8.32
C MET A 79 10.05 -15.40 -9.72
N CYS A 80 11.22 -15.56 -10.33
CA CYS A 80 11.50 -15.09 -11.69
C CYS A 80 11.26 -16.20 -12.73
N ALA A 81 10.88 -15.83 -13.95
CA ALA A 81 10.66 -16.76 -15.06
C ALA A 81 11.96 -17.52 -15.41
N ARG A 82 13.10 -16.83 -15.39
CA ARG A 82 14.43 -17.44 -15.47
C ARG A 82 15.49 -16.54 -14.83
N TRP A 83 15.81 -16.76 -13.57
CA TRP A 83 16.89 -16.00 -12.93
C TRP A 83 18.27 -16.38 -13.49
N PRO A 84 19.20 -15.43 -13.76
CA PRO A 84 19.06 -13.97 -13.67
C PRO A 84 18.68 -13.26 -14.98
N THR A 85 18.40 -14.00 -16.07
CA THR A 85 18.27 -13.43 -17.43
C THR A 85 16.85 -13.02 -17.83
N ASP A 86 15.84 -13.46 -17.11
CA ASP A 86 14.43 -13.11 -17.30
C ASP A 86 13.76 -12.91 -15.94
N LEU A 87 13.55 -11.65 -15.58
CA LEU A 87 13.02 -11.18 -14.31
C LEU A 87 11.49 -11.01 -14.32
N ARG A 88 10.78 -11.47 -15.36
CA ARG A 88 9.31 -11.52 -15.34
C ARG A 88 8.83 -12.51 -14.28
N CYS A 89 7.60 -12.35 -13.80
CA CYS A 89 7.04 -13.26 -12.80
C CYS A 89 7.00 -14.71 -13.30
N SER A 90 7.42 -15.65 -12.47
CA SER A 90 7.26 -17.08 -12.72
C SER A 90 5.80 -17.52 -12.60
N LYS A 91 5.50 -18.76 -13.02
CA LYS A 91 4.17 -19.37 -12.79
C LYS A 91 3.85 -19.51 -11.30
N LEU A 92 4.86 -19.85 -10.47
CA LEU A 92 4.70 -19.94 -9.03
C LEU A 92 4.37 -18.58 -8.42
N CYS A 93 5.05 -17.52 -8.86
CA CYS A 93 4.77 -16.16 -8.43
C CYS A 93 3.32 -15.74 -8.74
N CYS A 94 2.83 -16.03 -9.95
CA CYS A 94 1.43 -15.78 -10.31
C CYS A 94 0.46 -16.62 -9.45
N LEU A 95 0.76 -17.89 -9.21
CA LEU A 95 -0.05 -18.77 -8.36
C LEU A 95 -0.16 -18.22 -6.94
N LEU A 96 0.96 -17.82 -6.33
CA LEU A 96 0.99 -17.24 -4.99
C LEU A 96 0.23 -15.91 -4.93
N ALA A 97 0.28 -15.09 -5.98
CA ALA A 97 -0.52 -13.86 -6.07
C ALA A 97 -2.02 -14.14 -6.10
N HIS A 98 -2.46 -15.12 -6.91
CA HIS A 98 -3.86 -15.53 -6.90
C HIS A 98 -4.28 -16.14 -5.57
N PHE A 99 -3.44 -16.98 -4.95
CA PHE A 99 -3.70 -17.57 -3.66
C PHE A 99 -3.79 -16.52 -2.54
N GLY A 100 -2.89 -15.53 -2.54
CA GLY A 100 -2.90 -14.42 -1.58
C GLY A 100 -4.16 -13.57 -1.74
N CYS A 101 -4.49 -13.14 -2.95
CA CYS A 101 -5.70 -12.38 -3.24
C CYS A 101 -6.98 -13.15 -2.85
N PHE A 102 -7.04 -14.44 -3.18
CA PHE A 102 -8.15 -15.31 -2.82
C PHE A 102 -8.28 -15.46 -1.30
N SER A 103 -7.17 -15.72 -0.59
CA SER A 103 -7.17 -15.87 0.86
C SER A 103 -7.67 -14.61 1.56
N GLU A 104 -7.20 -13.43 1.11
CA GLU A 104 -7.58 -12.12 1.65
C GLU A 104 -9.06 -11.78 1.47
N LEU A 105 -9.70 -12.32 0.43
CA LEU A 105 -11.15 -12.22 0.23
C LEU A 105 -11.92 -13.32 0.97
N LEU A 106 -11.33 -14.51 1.12
CA LEU A 106 -12.00 -15.66 1.72
C LEU A 106 -12.15 -15.52 3.23
N PHE A 107 -11.08 -15.25 3.96
CA PHE A 107 -11.16 -15.22 5.42
C PHE A 107 -12.14 -14.15 5.97
N PRO A 108 -12.27 -12.91 5.44
CA PRO A 108 -13.26 -11.97 5.97
C PRO A 108 -14.69 -12.49 5.76
N LEU A 109 -14.97 -13.17 4.65
CA LEU A 109 -16.27 -13.80 4.41
C LEU A 109 -16.55 -14.91 5.44
N LEU A 110 -15.56 -15.77 5.72
CA LEU A 110 -15.69 -16.82 6.74
C LEU A 110 -15.88 -16.23 8.14
N LEU A 111 -15.20 -15.13 8.47
CA LEU A 111 -15.35 -14.43 9.75
C LEU A 111 -16.71 -13.74 9.88
N ALA A 112 -17.23 -13.16 8.80
CA ALA A 112 -18.56 -12.54 8.78
C ALA A 112 -19.69 -13.56 8.94
N VAL A 113 -19.55 -14.74 8.31
CA VAL A 113 -20.53 -15.84 8.42
C VAL A 113 -20.39 -16.58 9.74
N GLY A 114 -19.15 -16.89 10.13
CA GLY A 114 -18.83 -17.72 11.30
C GLY A 114 -18.76 -16.95 12.61
N GLY A 115 -19.52 -15.85 12.71
CA GLY A 115 -19.47 -14.91 13.84
C GLY A 115 -20.07 -15.48 15.12
N ARG A 116 -19.38 -16.45 15.75
CA ARG A 116 -19.36 -16.82 17.18
C ARG A 116 -18.01 -17.50 17.47
N GLY A 117 -17.13 -16.83 18.22
CA GLY A 117 -15.68 -17.05 18.19
C GLY A 117 -15.16 -18.26 18.97
N VAL A 118 -13.84 -18.32 19.21
CA VAL A 118 -13.13 -19.48 19.79
C VAL A 118 -13.52 -19.76 21.26
N GLY A 119 -14.18 -18.81 21.95
CA GLY A 119 -14.51 -18.90 23.38
C GLY A 119 -15.99 -18.74 23.74
N TYR A 120 -16.91 -18.82 22.78
CA TYR A 120 -18.34 -18.70 23.09
C TYR A 120 -18.84 -19.98 23.78
N VAL A 121 -18.95 -19.91 25.10
CA VAL A 121 -19.68 -20.91 25.91
C VAL A 121 -21.14 -20.50 25.83
N THR A 122 -21.98 -21.35 25.22
CA THR A 122 -23.44 -21.18 25.23
C THR A 122 -23.89 -21.06 26.68
N SER A 123 -24.41 -19.89 27.06
CA SER A 123 -25.20 -19.78 28.28
C SER A 123 -26.44 -20.67 28.12
N GLN A 124 -26.96 -21.24 29.21
CA GLN A 124 -28.04 -22.25 29.16
C GLN A 124 -29.35 -21.74 28.52
N ASP A 125 -29.47 -20.43 28.28
CA ASP A 125 -30.70 -19.77 27.82
C ASP A 125 -30.62 -19.24 26.36
N GLU A 126 -29.54 -19.50 25.62
CA GLU A 126 -29.41 -19.08 24.22
C GLU A 126 -29.73 -20.19 23.23
N GLU A 127 -30.50 -19.86 22.17
CA GLU A 127 -30.83 -20.74 21.05
C GLU A 127 -29.59 -21.49 20.52
N PRO A 128 -29.67 -22.82 20.29
CA PRO A 128 -28.54 -23.62 19.86
C PRO A 128 -28.05 -23.16 18.49
N VAL A 129 -26.86 -22.58 18.48
CA VAL A 129 -26.16 -22.20 17.24
C VAL A 129 -25.64 -23.48 16.59
N GLN A 130 -25.84 -23.59 15.28
CA GLN A 130 -25.36 -24.74 14.53
C GLN A 130 -23.82 -24.79 14.59
N GLU A 131 -23.25 -25.90 15.09
CA GLU A 131 -21.80 -26.07 15.33
C GLU A 131 -20.92 -25.78 14.10
N TRP A 132 -21.48 -25.94 12.89
CA TRP A 132 -20.76 -25.63 11.66
C TRP A 132 -20.45 -24.14 11.50
N VAL A 133 -21.29 -23.23 12.03
CA VAL A 133 -21.07 -21.77 11.95
C VAL A 133 -19.84 -21.37 12.77
N VAL A 134 -19.72 -21.90 13.99
CA VAL A 134 -18.55 -21.68 14.86
C VAL A 134 -17.29 -22.25 14.21
N SER A 135 -17.40 -23.40 13.57
CA SER A 135 -16.28 -24.04 12.86
C SER A 135 -15.80 -23.19 11.67
N VAL A 136 -16.71 -22.58 10.92
CA VAL A 136 -16.38 -21.66 9.81
C VAL A 136 -15.59 -20.44 10.30
N GLY A 137 -16.00 -19.84 11.42
CA GLY A 137 -15.30 -18.67 11.99
C GLY A 137 -13.88 -19.03 12.45
N ARG A 138 -13.70 -20.20 13.05
CA ARG A 138 -12.38 -20.73 13.44
C ARG A 138 -11.47 -20.93 12.23
N VAL A 139 -12.00 -21.50 11.14
CA VAL A 139 -11.25 -21.64 9.88
C VAL A 139 -10.84 -20.26 9.34
N GLY A 140 -11.75 -19.27 9.37
CA GLY A 140 -11.45 -17.89 9.00
C GLY A 140 -10.29 -17.29 9.81
N LEU A 141 -10.29 -17.48 11.13
CA LEU A 141 -9.20 -17.01 12.01
C LEU A 141 -7.86 -17.69 11.68
N VAL A 142 -7.86 -19.00 11.46
CA VAL A 142 -6.64 -19.75 11.08
C VAL A 142 -6.07 -19.25 9.76
N ILE A 143 -6.91 -19.04 8.75
CA ILE A 143 -6.48 -18.49 7.46
C ILE A 143 -5.94 -17.07 7.63
N CYS A 144 -6.62 -16.21 8.38
CA CYS A 144 -6.18 -14.85 8.69
C CYS A 144 -4.79 -14.84 9.35
N ILE A 145 -4.59 -15.64 10.40
CA ILE A 145 -3.31 -15.74 11.10
C ILE A 145 -2.22 -16.25 10.17
N GLY A 146 -2.47 -17.31 9.41
CA GLY A 146 -1.52 -17.87 8.45
C GLY A 146 -1.13 -16.87 7.36
N PHE A 147 -2.12 -16.17 6.80
CA PHE A 147 -1.93 -15.14 5.77
C PHE A 147 -1.07 -13.98 6.28
N HIS A 148 -1.39 -13.42 7.44
CA HIS A 148 -0.62 -12.32 8.02
C HIS A 148 0.75 -12.77 8.53
N THR A 149 0.90 -14.00 9.01
CA THR A 149 2.21 -14.57 9.37
C THR A 149 3.09 -14.68 8.13
N PHE A 150 2.55 -15.15 7.00
CA PHE A 150 3.28 -15.21 5.74
C PHE A 150 3.79 -13.83 5.31
N ILE A 151 2.93 -12.80 5.32
CA ILE A 151 3.32 -11.42 4.96
C ILE A 151 4.43 -10.90 5.88
N PHE A 152 4.31 -11.15 7.19
CA PHE A 152 5.27 -10.69 8.19
C PHE A 152 6.68 -11.22 7.92
N THR A 153 6.81 -12.49 7.51
CA THR A 153 8.11 -13.11 7.27
C THR A 153 8.77 -12.69 5.95
N GLN A 154 8.07 -11.93 5.09
CA GLN A 154 8.62 -11.46 3.82
C GLN A 154 9.36 -10.11 3.89
N VAL A 155 9.25 -9.35 5.00
CA VAL A 155 9.86 -8.01 5.16
C VAL A 155 9.59 -7.11 3.96
N ALA A 156 8.32 -7.03 3.58
CA ALA A 156 7.87 -6.30 2.40
C ALA A 156 8.23 -4.80 2.53
N MET A 157 9.02 -4.27 1.59
CA MET A 157 9.50 -2.88 1.68
C MET A 157 8.33 -1.90 1.58
N GLY A 158 8.30 -0.92 2.49
CA GLY A 158 7.23 0.08 2.57
C GLY A 158 5.92 -0.43 3.18
N ALA A 159 5.85 -1.70 3.60
CA ALA A 159 4.69 -2.22 4.32
C ALA A 159 4.80 -1.88 5.82
N PRO A 160 3.75 -1.27 6.42
CA PRO A 160 3.68 -1.04 7.86
C PRO A 160 3.51 -2.37 8.59
N GLN A 161 4.61 -2.97 9.06
CA GLN A 161 4.58 -4.29 9.71
C GLN A 161 3.74 -4.28 11.00
N GLU A 162 3.67 -3.12 11.66
CA GLU A 162 2.82 -2.90 12.83
C GLU A 162 1.34 -3.11 12.48
N TRP A 163 0.88 -2.68 11.30
CA TRP A 163 -0.51 -2.88 10.87
C TRP A 163 -0.81 -4.35 10.66
N ASN A 164 0.16 -5.12 10.18
CA ASN A 164 0.02 -6.55 9.99
C ASN A 164 -0.16 -7.28 11.33
N ILE A 165 0.59 -6.88 12.37
CA ILE A 165 0.42 -7.40 13.74
C ILE A 165 -0.94 -7.00 14.31
N PHE A 166 -1.30 -5.71 14.23
CA PHE A 166 -2.56 -5.20 14.76
C PHE A 166 -3.77 -5.83 14.08
N THR A 167 -3.67 -6.17 12.80
CA THR A 167 -4.74 -6.84 12.07
C THR A 167 -5.03 -8.23 12.66
N VAL A 168 -4.01 -8.98 13.05
CA VAL A 168 -4.18 -10.29 13.73
C VAL A 168 -4.77 -10.11 15.12
N ILE A 169 -4.30 -9.11 15.88
CA ILE A 169 -4.86 -8.78 17.20
C ILE A 169 -6.34 -8.43 17.07
N ASN A 170 -6.71 -7.58 16.10
CA ASN A 170 -8.09 -7.20 15.82
C ASN A 170 -8.93 -8.42 15.42
N ALA A 171 -8.40 -9.33 14.59
CA ALA A 171 -9.10 -10.55 14.21
C ALA A 171 -9.43 -11.42 15.43
N LEU A 172 -8.43 -11.68 16.29
CA LEU A 172 -8.60 -12.44 17.52
C LEU A 172 -9.52 -11.74 18.53
N PHE A 173 -9.46 -10.43 18.64
CA PHE A 173 -10.30 -9.66 19.55
C PHE A 173 -11.75 -9.60 19.07
N LEU A 174 -11.98 -9.16 17.83
CA LEU A 174 -13.31 -8.92 17.27
C LEU A 174 -14.03 -10.24 16.95
N PHE A 175 -13.36 -11.18 16.29
CA PHE A 175 -13.99 -12.42 15.82
C PHE A 175 -13.69 -13.64 16.68
N GLY A 176 -12.63 -13.58 17.51
CA GLY A 176 -12.33 -14.60 18.52
C GLY A 176 -13.04 -14.33 19.86
N THR A 177 -12.58 -13.30 20.58
CA THR A 177 -13.08 -12.95 21.93
C THR A 177 -14.51 -12.45 21.87
N HIS A 178 -14.80 -11.49 20.98
CA HIS A 178 -16.13 -10.92 20.78
C HIS A 178 -16.88 -11.56 19.62
N GLY A 179 -16.54 -12.80 19.26
CA GLY A 179 -17.19 -13.46 18.14
C GLY A 179 -18.71 -13.58 18.32
N GLY A 180 -19.21 -13.66 19.56
CA GLY A 180 -20.65 -13.73 19.88
C GLY A 180 -21.47 -12.48 19.48
N VAL A 181 -20.84 -11.32 19.30
CA VAL A 181 -21.51 -10.09 18.87
C VAL A 181 -21.90 -10.18 17.40
N SER A 182 -23.17 -9.95 17.07
CA SER A 182 -23.68 -10.20 15.72
C SER A 182 -23.47 -9.01 14.79
N LEU A 183 -23.11 -9.26 13.53
CA LEU A 183 -23.20 -8.22 12.49
C LEU A 183 -24.64 -7.77 12.23
N ALA A 184 -25.65 -8.56 12.62
CA ALA A 184 -27.05 -8.14 12.55
C ALA A 184 -27.37 -6.98 13.50
N ASP A 185 -26.51 -6.72 14.49
CA ASP A 185 -26.65 -5.61 15.42
C ASP A 185 -26.33 -4.26 14.75
N LEU A 186 -25.92 -4.23 13.46
CA LEU A 186 -25.83 -2.97 12.71
C LEU A 186 -27.13 -2.17 12.74
N LYS A 187 -28.28 -2.85 12.80
CA LYS A 187 -29.61 -2.23 12.84
C LYS A 187 -29.84 -1.41 14.12
N THR A 188 -29.05 -1.63 15.17
CA THR A 188 -29.16 -0.91 16.45
C THR A 188 -28.28 0.33 16.48
N LEU A 189 -27.37 0.50 15.52
CA LEU A 189 -26.49 1.66 15.46
C LEU A 189 -27.26 2.94 15.06
N PRO A 190 -26.87 4.11 15.59
CA PRO A 190 -27.44 5.39 15.16
C PRO A 190 -27.30 5.61 13.66
N TYR A 191 -28.37 6.10 13.01
CA TYR A 191 -28.39 6.32 11.57
C TYR A 191 -27.20 7.14 11.03
N PRO A 192 -26.74 8.23 11.67
CA PRO A 192 -25.56 8.96 11.21
C PRO A 192 -24.29 8.10 11.16
N LEU A 193 -24.10 7.19 12.11
CA LEU A 193 -22.97 6.27 12.13
C LEU A 193 -23.08 5.24 11.01
N CYS A 194 -24.26 4.67 10.78
CA CYS A 194 -24.50 3.77 9.64
C CYS A 194 -24.20 4.45 8.30
N LEU A 195 -24.67 5.69 8.12
CA LEU A 195 -24.40 6.46 6.91
C LEU A 195 -22.90 6.72 6.74
N PHE A 196 -22.22 7.11 7.81
CA PHE A 196 -20.76 7.29 7.80
C PHE A 196 -20.05 5.99 7.37
N LEU A 197 -20.38 4.85 7.99
CA LEU A 197 -19.83 3.55 7.65
C LEU A 197 -20.05 3.19 6.17
N VAL A 198 -21.26 3.40 5.64
CA VAL A 198 -21.53 3.17 4.21
C VAL A 198 -20.65 4.06 3.31
N VAL A 199 -20.48 5.33 3.67
CA VAL A 199 -19.65 6.25 2.88
C VAL A 199 -18.19 5.80 2.88
N VAL A 200 -17.64 5.52 4.06
CA VAL A 200 -16.20 5.22 4.22
C VAL A 200 -15.81 3.80 3.83
N GLU A 201 -16.69 2.82 4.06
CA GLU A 201 -16.44 1.41 3.77
C GLU A 201 -16.94 0.97 2.39
N VAL A 202 -17.76 1.77 1.71
CA VAL A 202 -18.30 1.38 0.39
C VAL A 202 -18.06 2.47 -0.64
N VAL A 203 -18.58 3.69 -0.42
CA VAL A 203 -18.59 4.74 -1.46
C VAL A 203 -17.18 5.19 -1.81
N VAL A 204 -16.37 5.54 -0.81
CA VAL A 204 -15.00 6.05 -0.99
C VAL A 204 -14.08 5.00 -1.63
N PRO A 205 -14.00 3.75 -1.13
CA PRO A 205 -13.20 2.71 -1.78
C PRO A 205 -13.68 2.35 -3.19
N THR A 206 -15.00 2.29 -3.43
CA THR A 206 -15.53 2.06 -4.77
C THR A 206 -15.07 3.14 -5.74
N LEU A 207 -15.25 4.41 -5.38
CA LEU A 207 -14.85 5.52 -6.22
C LEU A 207 -13.34 5.50 -6.49
N GLY A 208 -12.53 5.22 -5.46
CA GLY A 208 -11.08 5.22 -5.60
C GLY A 208 -10.48 4.02 -6.33
N ASN A 209 -11.14 2.87 -6.34
CA ASN A 209 -10.74 1.75 -7.20
C ASN A 209 -11.17 1.97 -8.66
N CYS A 210 -12.34 2.58 -8.88
CA CYS A 210 -12.86 2.87 -10.23
C CYS A 210 -12.24 4.13 -10.87
N ARG A 211 -11.88 5.12 -10.07
CA ARG A 211 -11.37 6.43 -10.50
C ARG A 211 -10.26 6.89 -9.54
N PRO A 212 -9.09 6.22 -9.54
CA PRO A 212 -8.02 6.47 -8.59
C PRO A 212 -7.55 7.92 -8.53
N LYS A 213 -7.57 8.63 -9.66
CA LYS A 213 -7.23 10.06 -9.77
C LYS A 213 -7.91 10.96 -8.73
N TYR A 214 -9.11 10.62 -8.27
CA TYR A 214 -9.89 11.48 -7.37
C TYR A 214 -9.80 11.08 -5.90
N VAL A 215 -9.34 9.87 -5.58
CA VAL A 215 -9.36 9.35 -4.22
C VAL A 215 -8.02 8.70 -3.91
N SER A 216 -7.40 9.17 -2.83
CA SER A 216 -6.12 8.68 -2.34
C SER A 216 -6.07 7.15 -2.30
N PHE A 217 -4.89 6.62 -2.60
CA PHE A 217 -4.55 5.22 -2.42
C PHE A 217 -4.96 4.69 -1.02
N LEU A 218 -4.70 5.49 0.02
CA LEU A 218 -4.91 5.11 1.40
C LEU A 218 -6.41 5.01 1.74
N THR A 219 -7.19 6.04 1.42
CA THR A 219 -8.63 6.05 1.71
C THR A 219 -9.42 5.07 0.83
N SER A 220 -8.84 4.66 -0.30
CA SER A 220 -9.41 3.65 -1.18
C SER A 220 -9.10 2.21 -0.74
N MET A 221 -8.34 2.04 0.34
CA MET A 221 -7.92 0.74 0.89
C MET A 221 -7.17 -0.14 -0.13
N ARG A 222 -6.39 0.47 -1.05
CA ARG A 222 -5.64 -0.25 -2.09
C ARG A 222 -4.33 -0.86 -1.56
N TYR A 223 -4.32 -1.26 -0.30
CA TYR A 223 -3.11 -1.53 0.48
C TYR A 223 -2.25 -2.62 -0.13
N TYR A 224 -1.00 -2.23 -0.42
CA TYR A 224 0.05 -3.10 -0.96
C TYR A 224 -0.34 -3.86 -2.24
N ALA A 225 -1.23 -3.29 -3.05
CA ALA A 225 -1.74 -3.96 -4.24
C ALA A 225 -0.71 -4.06 -5.37
N GLY A 226 0.20 -3.10 -5.53
CA GLY A 226 1.10 -3.00 -6.69
C GLY A 226 0.66 -1.96 -7.72
N ASN A 227 -0.46 -1.29 -7.45
CA ASN A 227 -1.12 -0.33 -8.33
C ASN A 227 -1.29 1.03 -7.63
N TRP A 228 -0.23 1.48 -6.96
CA TRP A 228 -0.16 2.80 -6.34
C TRP A 228 0.37 3.82 -7.35
N PRO A 229 0.03 5.11 -7.19
CA PRO A 229 0.65 6.16 -7.99
C PRO A 229 2.12 6.29 -7.60
N VAL A 230 2.98 6.55 -8.57
CA VAL A 230 4.42 6.71 -8.36
C VAL A 230 4.90 8.00 -8.99
N SER A 231 5.91 8.62 -8.38
CA SER A 231 6.63 9.70 -9.03
C SER A 231 8.14 9.50 -8.96
N VAL A 232 8.81 10.04 -9.98
CA VAL A 232 10.26 10.12 -10.08
C VAL A 232 10.63 11.58 -10.29
N TRP A 233 11.64 12.03 -9.57
CA TRP A 233 12.17 13.38 -9.67
C TRP A 233 13.61 13.27 -10.16
N LEU A 234 13.90 13.93 -11.29
CA LEU A 234 15.23 14.03 -11.88
C LEU A 234 15.73 15.44 -11.58
N VAL A 235 16.65 15.56 -10.63
CA VAL A 235 17.23 16.86 -10.24
C VAL A 235 18.62 16.95 -10.83
N LYS A 236 18.88 17.95 -11.68
CA LYS A 236 20.19 18.15 -12.29
C LYS A 236 21.25 18.28 -11.21
N ARG A 237 22.38 17.56 -11.34
CA ARG A 237 23.43 17.51 -10.32
C ARG A 237 23.98 18.91 -9.99
N SER A 238 24.06 19.81 -10.97
CA SER A 238 24.44 21.22 -10.77
C SER A 238 23.46 22.00 -9.87
N ALA A 239 22.19 21.61 -9.86
CA ALA A 239 21.12 22.25 -9.10
C ALA A 239 20.80 21.54 -7.78
N TYR A 240 21.43 20.40 -7.48
CA TYR A 240 21.15 19.59 -6.29
C TYR A 240 21.24 20.41 -4.99
N HIS A 241 22.21 21.32 -4.90
CA HIS A 241 22.39 22.21 -3.74
C HIS A 241 21.15 23.07 -3.43
N LYS A 242 20.28 23.33 -4.41
CA LYS A 242 19.02 24.08 -4.20
C LYS A 242 18.04 23.34 -3.28
N LEU A 243 18.13 22.01 -3.18
CA LEU A 243 17.32 21.20 -2.25
C LEU A 243 17.61 21.53 -0.77
N GLN A 244 18.81 22.05 -0.45
CA GLN A 244 19.17 22.44 0.93
C GLN A 244 18.36 23.65 1.44
N LYS A 245 17.64 24.35 0.56
CA LYS A 245 16.69 25.41 0.94
C LYS A 245 15.42 24.84 1.60
N ILE A 246 15.15 23.55 1.45
CA ILE A 246 14.03 22.88 2.11
C ILE A 246 14.40 22.66 3.58
N LYS A 247 13.69 23.34 4.48
CA LYS A 247 13.86 23.14 5.92
C LYS A 247 13.25 21.78 6.30
N SER A 248 14.10 20.83 6.63
CA SER A 248 13.75 19.46 7.02
C SER A 248 14.36 19.09 8.36
N ALA A 249 13.76 18.12 9.06
CA ALA A 249 14.33 17.51 10.27
C ALA A 249 15.52 16.59 9.95
N SER A 250 15.70 16.18 8.69
CA SER A 250 16.79 15.34 8.22
C SER A 250 17.32 15.82 6.86
N GLY A 251 18.59 15.53 6.55
CA GLY A 251 19.13 15.73 5.21
C GLY A 251 18.44 14.83 4.18
N THR A 252 18.74 14.99 2.89
CA THR A 252 18.18 14.08 1.88
C THR A 252 18.65 12.64 2.15
N PHE A 253 17.93 11.65 1.63
CA PHE A 253 18.36 10.24 1.74
C PHE A 253 19.75 10.01 1.14
N HIS A 254 20.09 10.73 0.06
CA HIS A 254 21.41 10.67 -0.57
C HIS A 254 22.50 11.23 0.37
N ASP A 255 22.25 12.37 1.01
CA ASP A 255 23.20 12.97 1.96
C ASP A 255 23.40 12.08 3.20
N GLN A 256 22.32 11.47 3.70
CA GLN A 256 22.38 10.53 4.82
C GLN A 256 23.23 9.30 4.48
N LEU A 257 23.01 8.69 3.31
CA LEU A 257 23.79 7.55 2.84
C LEU A 257 25.25 7.93 2.57
N TRP A 258 25.51 9.12 2.02
CA TRP A 258 26.85 9.63 1.80
C TRP A 258 27.63 9.71 3.12
N ASN A 259 27.01 10.26 4.16
CA ASN A 259 27.65 10.41 5.46
C ASN A 259 27.93 9.07 6.16
N LEU A 260 27.10 8.06 5.94
CA LEU A 260 27.22 6.74 6.58
C LEU A 260 28.10 5.76 5.80
N TYR A 261 28.05 5.81 4.47
CA TYR A 261 28.57 4.77 3.59
C TYR A 261 29.38 5.32 2.41
N GLY A 262 29.55 6.65 2.32
CA GLY A 262 30.28 7.30 1.24
C GLY A 262 29.58 7.21 -0.13
N PRO A 263 30.31 7.51 -1.22
CA PRO A 263 29.78 7.48 -2.59
C PRO A 263 29.21 6.11 -2.99
N ASP A 264 29.84 5.03 -2.56
CA ASP A 264 29.40 3.66 -2.90
C ASP A 264 28.05 3.32 -2.26
N GLY A 265 27.77 3.84 -1.07
CA GLY A 265 26.46 3.69 -0.42
C GLY A 265 25.35 4.37 -1.21
N VAL A 266 25.59 5.60 -1.67
CA VAL A 266 24.65 6.36 -2.50
C VAL A 266 24.38 5.61 -3.80
N ARG A 267 25.44 5.21 -4.51
CA ARG A 267 25.34 4.51 -5.80
C ARG A 267 24.63 3.17 -5.67
N SER A 268 25.04 2.35 -4.71
CA SER A 268 24.48 1.00 -4.54
C SER A 268 23.03 1.00 -4.03
N SER A 269 22.64 2.00 -3.24
CA SER A 269 21.34 2.00 -2.56
C SER A 269 20.35 2.99 -3.16
N ALA A 270 20.65 4.30 -3.13
CA ALA A 270 19.72 5.32 -3.61
C ALA A 270 19.55 5.27 -5.13
N GLU A 271 20.65 5.14 -5.87
CA GLU A 271 20.62 5.13 -7.34
C GLU A 271 20.35 3.72 -7.89
N GLY A 272 20.87 2.68 -7.25
CA GLY A 272 20.72 1.29 -7.69
C GLY A 272 19.46 0.58 -7.18
N LYS A 273 19.44 0.22 -5.89
CA LYS A 273 18.38 -0.64 -5.31
C LYS A 273 16.98 -0.05 -5.41
N LEU A 274 16.81 1.24 -5.14
CA LEU A 274 15.49 1.89 -5.20
C LEU A 274 14.93 1.91 -6.63
N MET A 275 15.77 2.24 -7.61
CA MET A 275 15.39 2.20 -9.01
C MET A 275 15.06 0.77 -9.45
N ALA A 276 15.91 -0.20 -9.11
CA ALA A 276 15.66 -1.61 -9.43
C ALA A 276 14.34 -2.09 -8.83
N TRP A 277 14.07 -1.79 -7.55
CA TRP A 277 12.80 -2.14 -6.90
C TRP A 277 11.59 -1.53 -7.60
N MET A 278 11.67 -0.25 -7.99
CA MET A 278 10.59 0.41 -8.70
C MET A 278 10.36 -0.25 -10.07
N SER A 279 11.42 -0.53 -10.82
CA SER A 279 11.36 -1.18 -12.14
C SER A 279 10.78 -2.60 -12.10
N MET A 280 10.87 -3.30 -10.96
CA MET A 280 10.22 -4.60 -10.79
C MET A 280 8.69 -4.49 -10.74
N HIS A 281 8.14 -3.34 -10.36
CA HIS A 281 6.69 -3.10 -10.31
C HIS A 281 6.16 -2.60 -11.64
N LEU A 282 4.90 -2.93 -11.93
CA LEU A 282 4.27 -2.64 -13.22
C LEU A 282 4.31 -1.15 -13.63
N PRO A 283 3.94 -0.17 -12.78
CA PRO A 283 4.07 1.25 -13.16
C PRO A 283 5.53 1.66 -13.41
N GLY A 284 6.48 1.14 -12.64
CA GLY A 284 7.91 1.45 -12.79
C GLY A 284 8.51 0.97 -14.12
N ARG A 285 7.89 -0.01 -14.79
CA ARG A 285 8.33 -0.48 -16.12
C ARG A 285 8.11 0.54 -17.24
N LEU A 286 7.42 1.64 -16.98
CA LEU A 286 7.34 2.78 -17.91
C LEU A 286 8.58 3.66 -17.85
N LEU A 287 9.33 3.65 -16.75
CA LEU A 287 10.47 4.55 -16.52
C LEU A 287 11.57 4.49 -17.61
N PRO A 288 11.94 3.32 -18.19
CA PRO A 288 12.91 3.28 -19.29
C PRO A 288 12.51 4.12 -20.51
N LYS A 289 11.20 4.29 -20.72
CA LYS A 289 10.65 5.15 -21.77
C LYS A 289 10.52 6.59 -21.28
N LEU A 290 9.98 6.80 -20.08
CA LEU A 290 9.63 8.13 -19.59
C LEU A 290 10.84 8.98 -19.19
N ILE A 291 11.91 8.36 -18.68
CA ILE A 291 13.12 9.08 -18.29
C ILE A 291 13.77 9.77 -19.51
N PRO A 292 14.07 9.06 -20.63
CA PRO A 292 14.57 9.72 -21.83
C PRO A 292 13.64 10.82 -22.34
N LEU A 293 12.32 10.59 -22.33
CA LEU A 293 11.34 11.61 -22.73
C LEU A 293 11.44 12.87 -21.85
N ALA A 294 11.58 12.71 -20.53
CA ALA A 294 11.76 13.83 -19.60
C ALA A 294 13.07 14.59 -19.84
N LEU A 295 14.07 13.94 -20.42
CA LEU A 295 15.38 14.51 -20.72
C LEU A 295 15.52 14.97 -22.18
N GLY A 296 14.40 15.22 -22.87
CA GLY A 296 14.39 15.72 -24.25
C GLY A 296 14.65 14.65 -25.30
N GLY A 297 14.43 13.38 -24.97
CA GLY A 297 14.62 12.23 -25.86
C GLY A 297 16.03 11.64 -25.84
N ASP A 298 16.96 12.21 -25.07
CA ASP A 298 18.34 11.73 -24.99
C ASP A 298 18.61 10.96 -23.68
N PRO A 299 18.73 9.63 -23.72
CA PRO A 299 19.05 8.83 -22.52
C PRO A 299 20.44 9.11 -21.97
N ALA A 300 21.40 9.59 -22.77
CA ALA A 300 22.77 9.85 -22.32
C ALA A 300 22.83 11.00 -21.30
N ARG A 301 21.83 11.88 -21.30
CA ARG A 301 21.70 12.98 -20.33
C ARG A 301 21.36 12.49 -18.93
N PHE A 302 20.99 11.23 -18.73
CA PHE A 302 20.61 10.72 -17.42
C PHE A 302 21.71 10.91 -16.36
N ASP A 303 22.98 10.80 -16.75
CA ASP A 303 24.12 10.98 -15.85
C ASP A 303 24.25 12.42 -15.30
N GLU A 304 23.67 13.41 -15.99
CA GLU A 304 23.60 14.80 -15.51
C GLU A 304 22.63 14.99 -14.34
N TYR A 305 21.77 14.00 -14.06
CA TYR A 305 20.69 14.09 -13.09
C TYR A 305 20.87 13.12 -11.93
N GLN A 306 20.42 13.56 -10.76
CA GLN A 306 20.20 12.73 -9.60
C GLN A 306 18.77 12.19 -9.64
N PHE A 307 18.63 10.88 -9.53
CA PHE A 307 17.34 10.19 -9.48
C PHE A 307 16.79 10.16 -8.06
N PHE A 308 15.53 10.54 -7.89
CA PHE A 308 14.80 10.37 -6.64
C PHE A 308 13.46 9.68 -6.89
N LEU A 309 13.11 8.71 -6.04
CA LEU A 309 11.73 8.27 -5.91
C LEU A 309 10.93 9.32 -5.12
N GLY A 310 9.67 9.54 -5.51
CA GLY A 310 8.77 10.48 -4.85
C GLY A 310 8.60 10.24 -3.35
N GLU A 311 8.58 8.98 -2.91
CA GLU A 311 8.52 8.63 -1.48
C GLU A 311 9.75 9.15 -0.70
N VAL A 312 10.92 9.18 -1.33
CA VAL A 312 12.13 9.74 -0.74
C VAL A 312 12.00 11.26 -0.62
N VAL A 313 11.46 11.92 -1.65
CA VAL A 313 11.21 13.37 -1.65
C VAL A 313 10.19 13.73 -0.57
N ALA A 314 9.05 13.04 -0.51
CA ALA A 314 8.06 13.22 0.54
C ALA A 314 8.66 13.00 1.94
N GLY A 315 9.51 11.99 2.10
CA GLY A 315 10.15 11.67 3.37
C GLY A 315 10.93 12.84 3.97
N PHE A 316 11.80 13.51 3.19
CA PHE A 316 12.56 14.65 3.71
C PHE A 316 11.81 15.99 3.57
N ALA A 317 10.95 16.18 2.56
CA ALA A 317 10.27 17.45 2.37
C ALA A 317 9.04 17.63 3.28
N LEU A 318 8.32 16.54 3.58
CA LEU A 318 7.11 16.56 4.43
C LEU A 318 7.37 15.97 5.83
N GLY A 319 8.45 15.20 6.01
CA GLY A 319 8.65 14.39 7.22
C GLY A 319 7.76 13.14 7.26
N TYR A 320 7.09 12.81 6.16
CA TYR A 320 6.14 11.70 6.08
C TYR A 320 6.09 11.12 4.67
N ASN A 321 6.10 9.79 4.57
CA ASN A 321 5.86 9.04 3.34
C ASN A 321 5.08 7.74 3.69
N PHE A 322 4.25 7.25 2.78
CA PHE A 322 3.39 6.09 3.06
C PHE A 322 2.83 5.40 1.79
N GLY A 323 3.54 5.51 0.66
CA GLY A 323 3.09 4.88 -0.58
C GLY A 323 1.88 5.58 -1.24
N ASP A 324 1.45 6.74 -0.74
CA ASP A 324 0.43 7.55 -1.39
C ASP A 324 1.08 8.52 -2.36
N GLY A 325 1.11 8.10 -3.63
CA GLY A 325 1.73 8.85 -4.71
C GLY A 325 1.26 10.30 -4.85
N TYR A 326 0.01 10.58 -4.46
CA TYR A 326 -0.54 11.94 -4.57
C TYR A 326 0.14 12.94 -3.61
N LEU A 327 0.78 12.48 -2.53
CA LEU A 327 1.54 13.34 -1.62
C LEU A 327 2.82 13.89 -2.27
N HIS A 328 3.34 13.24 -3.31
CA HIS A 328 4.52 13.68 -4.07
C HIS A 328 4.21 13.99 -5.54
N GLY A 329 2.96 14.41 -5.80
CA GLY A 329 2.52 14.94 -7.09
C GLY A 329 2.78 16.45 -7.27
N SER A 330 2.05 17.07 -8.20
CA SER A 330 2.22 18.49 -8.59
C SER A 330 2.13 19.50 -7.43
N PHE A 331 1.34 19.21 -6.39
CA PHE A 331 1.26 20.09 -5.23
C PHE A 331 2.59 20.15 -4.47
N LEU A 332 3.23 19.01 -4.21
CA LEU A 332 4.56 19.01 -3.59
C LEU A 332 5.60 19.63 -4.52
N LEU A 333 5.52 19.36 -5.83
CA LEU A 333 6.41 19.96 -6.82
C LEU A 333 6.35 21.49 -6.79
N ARG A 334 5.16 22.07 -6.72
CA ARG A 334 4.98 23.52 -6.57
C ARG A 334 5.62 24.05 -5.29
N GLU A 335 5.42 23.39 -4.16
CA GLU A 335 5.97 23.81 -2.89
C GLU A 335 7.50 23.70 -2.84
N VAL A 336 8.05 22.65 -3.44
CA VAL A 336 9.50 22.46 -3.63
C VAL A 336 10.05 23.55 -4.55
N GLN A 337 9.40 23.81 -5.69
CA GLN A 337 9.81 24.85 -6.63
C GLN A 337 9.86 26.24 -5.96
N ALA A 338 8.81 26.61 -5.21
CA ALA A 338 8.72 27.91 -4.54
C ALA A 338 9.87 28.16 -3.57
N ARG A 339 10.48 27.10 -3.01
CA ARG A 339 11.61 27.19 -2.06
C ARG A 339 12.95 27.05 -2.76
N CYS A 340 13.07 26.12 -3.69
CA CYS A 340 14.33 25.78 -4.34
C CYS A 340 14.70 26.77 -5.46
N GLY A 341 13.71 27.25 -6.20
CA GLY A 341 13.90 28.12 -7.36
C GLY A 341 14.68 27.42 -8.47
N PHE A 342 14.19 26.26 -8.92
CA PHE A 342 14.77 25.58 -10.07
C PHE A 342 14.51 26.38 -11.35
N GLU A 343 15.48 26.37 -12.25
CA GLU A 343 15.35 26.85 -13.62
C GLU A 343 14.83 25.72 -14.51
N SER A 344 14.40 26.06 -15.73
CA SER A 344 13.85 25.05 -16.64
C SER A 344 14.85 23.94 -16.92
N GLY A 345 14.39 22.70 -16.85
CA GLY A 345 15.17 21.49 -17.03
C GLY A 345 16.02 21.10 -15.82
N GLU A 346 16.05 21.87 -14.73
CA GLU A 346 16.83 21.51 -13.55
C GLU A 346 16.12 20.51 -12.64
N CYS A 347 14.78 20.47 -12.64
CA CYS A 347 14.01 19.50 -11.89
C CYS A 347 12.83 19.01 -12.74
N MET A 348 12.98 17.80 -13.29
CA MET A 348 11.92 17.12 -14.03
C MET A 348 11.17 16.17 -13.11
N HIS A 349 9.85 16.16 -13.23
CA HIS A 349 8.96 15.31 -12.46
C HIS A 349 8.19 14.39 -13.41
N ILE A 350 8.29 13.09 -13.17
CA ILE A 350 7.52 12.07 -13.88
C ILE A 350 6.52 11.53 -12.89
N PHE A 351 5.24 11.61 -13.21
CA PHE A 351 4.16 11.06 -12.40
C PHE A 351 3.44 9.98 -13.20
N ILE A 352 3.27 8.80 -12.62
CA ILE A 352 2.52 7.69 -13.19
C ILE A 352 1.39 7.41 -12.22
N ASP A 353 0.16 7.62 -12.67
CA ASP A 353 -1.02 7.41 -11.86
C ASP A 353 -1.37 5.92 -11.79
N SER A 354 -2.27 5.55 -10.89
CA SER A 354 -2.75 4.17 -10.77
C SER A 354 -3.67 3.79 -11.94
N CYS A 355 -3.65 2.52 -12.33
CA CYS A 355 -4.60 1.96 -13.28
C CYS A 355 -5.98 1.80 -12.63
N PRO A 356 -7.10 2.29 -13.20
CA PRO A 356 -8.44 1.94 -12.74
C PRO A 356 -8.67 0.42 -12.76
N ILE A 357 -9.49 -0.11 -11.85
CA ILE A 357 -9.67 -1.57 -11.69
C ILE A 357 -10.26 -2.28 -12.93
N PHE A 358 -11.05 -1.56 -13.73
CA PHE A 358 -11.67 -2.08 -14.96
C PHE A 358 -10.94 -1.65 -16.23
N ASP A 359 -9.73 -1.12 -16.10
CA ASP A 359 -8.92 -0.62 -17.20
C ASP A 359 -7.57 -1.36 -17.25
N SER A 360 -6.79 -1.10 -18.29
CA SER A 360 -5.42 -1.58 -18.46
C SER A 360 -4.43 -0.43 -18.71
N LYS A 361 -4.88 0.83 -18.63
CA LYS A 361 -4.04 2.00 -18.90
C LYS A 361 -3.53 2.66 -17.62
N TYR A 362 -2.23 2.92 -17.60
CA TYR A 362 -1.54 3.75 -16.63
C TYR A 362 -1.37 5.17 -17.20
N PRO A 363 -2.14 6.16 -16.73
CA PRO A 363 -1.91 7.55 -17.11
C PRO A 363 -0.56 8.02 -16.58
N TRP A 364 0.17 8.80 -17.36
CA TRP A 364 1.41 9.43 -16.91
C TRP A 364 1.55 10.84 -17.45
N VAL A 365 2.25 11.67 -16.69
CA VAL A 365 2.59 13.05 -17.04
C VAL A 365 4.06 13.32 -16.72
N ILE A 366 4.66 14.19 -17.50
CA ILE A 366 6.01 14.73 -17.30
C ILE A 366 5.86 16.24 -17.16
N THR A 367 6.46 16.77 -16.10
CA THR A 367 6.32 18.16 -15.68
C THR A 367 7.70 18.73 -15.38
N ASP A 368 7.92 20.00 -15.70
CA ASP A 368 9.09 20.76 -15.25
C ASP A 368 8.71 21.49 -13.97
N ALA A 369 9.57 21.50 -12.94
CA ALA A 369 9.28 22.19 -11.68
C ALA A 369 8.91 23.68 -11.87
N THR A 370 9.37 24.32 -12.95
CA THR A 370 9.03 25.71 -13.28
C THR A 370 7.55 25.92 -13.64
N ASP A 371 6.87 24.88 -14.12
CA ASP A 371 5.43 24.87 -14.37
C ASP A 371 4.79 23.59 -13.81
N PRO A 372 4.54 23.50 -12.48
CA PRO A 372 4.10 22.27 -11.81
C PRO A 372 2.76 21.70 -12.28
N PHE A 373 1.98 22.46 -13.04
CA PHE A 373 0.68 22.04 -13.57
C PHE A 373 0.67 21.97 -15.11
N GLY A 374 1.71 22.45 -15.78
CA GLY A 374 1.90 22.33 -17.21
C GLY A 374 2.62 21.05 -17.57
N TYR A 375 2.03 20.28 -18.49
CA TYR A 375 2.65 19.04 -18.95
C TYR A 375 3.62 19.31 -20.09
N VAL A 376 4.88 18.94 -19.90
CA VAL A 376 5.88 18.81 -20.97
C VAL A 376 5.48 17.67 -21.90
N SER A 377 4.98 16.57 -21.33
CA SER A 377 4.43 15.44 -22.06
C SER A 377 3.42 14.70 -21.21
N CYS A 378 2.46 14.03 -21.83
CA CYS A 378 1.51 13.16 -21.16
C CYS A 378 1.12 12.00 -22.07
N GLY A 379 0.59 10.94 -21.48
CA GLY A 379 0.08 9.80 -22.22
C GLY A 379 -0.33 8.66 -21.32
N GLU A 380 -0.42 7.48 -21.92
CA GLU A 380 -0.85 6.26 -21.24
C GLU A 380 0.12 5.11 -21.52
N GLY A 381 0.29 4.23 -20.54
CA GLY A 381 1.04 2.97 -20.64
C GLY A 381 0.10 1.77 -20.54
N ASP A 382 0.30 0.73 -21.34
CA ASP A 382 -0.56 -0.45 -21.34
C ASP A 382 -0.02 -1.55 -20.40
N ALA A 383 -0.81 -1.94 -19.40
CA ALA A 383 -0.47 -2.95 -18.41
C ALA A 383 -0.10 -4.31 -19.01
N HIS A 384 -0.73 -4.73 -20.11
CA HIS A 384 -0.44 -5.99 -20.78
C HIS A 384 0.91 -5.96 -21.48
N GLN A 385 1.29 -4.83 -22.07
CA GLN A 385 2.62 -4.64 -22.64
C GLN A 385 3.69 -4.65 -21.53
N LEU A 386 3.44 -3.90 -20.45
CA LEU A 386 4.38 -3.79 -19.32
C LEU A 386 4.61 -5.14 -18.62
N LYS A 387 3.60 -6.00 -18.55
CA LYS A 387 3.75 -7.36 -17.99
C LYS A 387 4.80 -8.20 -18.73
N ASN A 388 4.94 -7.97 -20.03
CA ASN A 388 5.87 -8.71 -20.89
C ASN A 388 7.26 -8.06 -20.99
N ALA A 389 7.41 -6.82 -20.53
CA ALA A 389 8.70 -6.13 -20.49
C ALA A 389 9.64 -6.72 -19.42
N GLN A 390 10.95 -6.53 -19.60
CA GLN A 390 11.91 -6.71 -18.50
C GLN A 390 11.93 -5.44 -17.63
N PRO A 391 12.18 -5.57 -16.32
CA PRO A 391 12.58 -4.42 -15.50
C PRO A 391 13.94 -3.90 -16.03
N PHE A 392 14.03 -2.58 -16.22
CA PHE A 392 15.16 -1.74 -16.68
C PHE A 392 16.37 -2.44 -17.32
#